data_AF-A0A2D6GD45-F1
#
_entry.id   AF-A0A2D6GD45-F1
#
_cell.length_a   1.000
_cell.length_b   1.000
_cell.length_c   1.000
_cell.angle_alpha   90.00
_cell.angle_beta   90.00
_cell.angle_gamma   90.00
#
_symmetry.space_group_name_H-M   'P 1'
#
loop_
_entity.id
_entity.type
_entity.pdbx_description
1 polymer ?
#
loop_
_entity_poly.entity_id
_entity_poly.type
_entity_poly.pdbx_seq_one_letter_code
_entity_poly.pdbx_strand_id
1 'polypeptide(L)'
;MKADRLPNLPSHIDLALQAAKRLERSDLDAHVGYYVMGSTCPDIRAVTRQRRSESHFTELDFEAVGTGVTGLFHAHPDLLESGGQDGPTKAFLAGYLTHLIMDEAYVIEIYRPYFGDRSVVEDPIAANMLDRALQIHLDKDVWESTQQVLRGMEFSPAAVNLPFLELESLAKWEEWVFRLVDRGFTFERLRNMTRRMVGEGDPQSADGLVDDFLQDIPASVERLRDIVPDEAISCFKSVAMDGMVSSIDEYLS
;
A
#
# COMPACT_ATOMS: atom_id res chain seq x y z
N MET A 1 -19.56 -2.66 -0.80
CA MET A 1 -18.70 -1.45 -0.78
C MET A 1 -17.27 -1.93 -0.98
N LYS A 2 -16.59 -1.50 -2.05
CA LYS A 2 -15.30 -2.11 -2.46
C LYS A 2 -14.15 -1.53 -1.63
N ALA A 3 -13.29 -2.39 -1.10
CA ALA A 3 -11.99 -2.06 -0.53
C ALA A 3 -11.05 -1.55 -1.65
N ASP A 4 -11.35 -0.40 -2.24
CA ASP A 4 -10.68 0.08 -3.45
C ASP A 4 -9.38 0.86 -3.16
N ARG A 5 -8.98 0.93 -1.88
CA ARG A 5 -7.73 1.56 -1.41
C ARG A 5 -7.27 0.78 -0.20
N LEU A 6 -6.05 0.30 -0.20
CA LEU A 6 -5.42 -0.50 0.86
C LEU A 6 -4.09 0.21 1.21
N PRO A 7 -3.28 -0.28 2.18
CA PRO A 7 -2.59 0.58 3.14
C PRO A 7 -1.86 1.79 2.52
N ASN A 8 -1.81 2.88 3.26
CA ASN A 8 -1.26 4.11 2.72
C ASN A 8 0.26 3.98 2.47
N LEU A 9 0.75 4.82 1.56
CA LEU A 9 2.14 4.80 1.08
C LEU A 9 3.23 4.67 2.16
N PRO A 10 3.17 5.35 3.32
CA PRO A 10 4.23 5.24 4.33
C PRO A 10 4.48 3.82 4.81
N SER A 11 3.41 3.07 5.03
CA SER A 11 3.48 1.68 5.49
C SER A 11 4.03 0.76 4.41
N HIS A 12 3.68 0.97 3.12
CA HIS A 12 4.28 0.21 2.02
C HIS A 12 5.78 0.43 1.91
N ILE A 13 6.23 1.68 1.99
CA ILE A 13 7.65 2.02 1.90
C ILE A 13 8.43 1.37 3.03
N ASP A 14 7.91 1.46 4.26
CA ASP A 14 8.57 0.88 5.43
C ASP A 14 8.70 -0.65 5.33
N LEU A 15 7.62 -1.37 5.03
CA LEU A 15 7.69 -2.83 4.87
C LEU A 15 8.57 -3.25 3.70
N ALA A 16 8.52 -2.52 2.57
CA ALA A 16 9.39 -2.80 1.43
C ALA A 16 10.88 -2.65 1.82
N LEU A 17 11.25 -1.58 2.52
CA LEU A 17 12.64 -1.38 2.98
C LEU A 17 13.08 -2.46 3.98
N GLN A 18 12.18 -2.89 4.87
CA GLN A 18 12.45 -4.02 5.76
C GLN A 18 12.69 -5.32 4.99
N ALA A 19 11.90 -5.58 3.94
CA ALA A 19 12.10 -6.74 3.06
C ALA A 19 13.45 -6.68 2.33
N ALA A 20 13.81 -5.53 1.75
CA ALA A 20 15.11 -5.32 1.11
C ALA A 20 16.28 -5.56 2.09
N LYS A 21 16.14 -5.06 3.32
CA LYS A 21 17.13 -5.29 4.39
C LYS A 21 17.26 -6.77 4.76
N ARG A 22 16.16 -7.54 4.76
CA ARG A 22 16.18 -8.99 5.05
C ARG A 22 16.83 -9.79 3.91
N LEU A 23 16.73 -9.30 2.68
CA LEU A 23 17.33 -9.92 1.50
C LEU A 23 18.83 -9.62 1.36
N GLU A 24 19.33 -8.52 1.95
CA GLU A 24 20.75 -8.12 1.94
C GLU A 24 21.36 -8.07 0.51
N ARG A 25 20.57 -7.53 -0.43
CA ARG A 25 20.83 -7.57 -1.87
C ARG A 25 21.39 -6.24 -2.38
N SER A 26 22.68 -6.25 -2.78
CA SER A 26 23.40 -5.04 -3.20
C SER A 26 22.84 -4.37 -4.46
N ASP A 27 22.19 -5.15 -5.33
CA ASP A 27 21.52 -4.67 -6.54
C ASP A 27 20.26 -3.85 -6.22
N LEU A 28 19.53 -4.20 -5.15
CA LEU A 28 18.43 -3.37 -4.63
C LEU A 28 18.96 -2.11 -3.94
N ASP A 29 20.01 -2.25 -3.13
CA ASP A 29 20.63 -1.12 -2.42
C ASP A 29 21.15 -0.04 -3.39
N ALA A 30 21.77 -0.47 -4.49
CA ALA A 30 22.27 0.43 -5.54
C ALA A 30 21.18 1.25 -6.23
N HIS A 31 19.92 0.81 -6.14
CA HIS A 31 18.77 1.41 -6.82
C HIS A 31 17.58 1.64 -5.86
N VAL A 32 17.86 1.92 -4.59
CA VAL A 32 16.84 2.00 -3.53
C VAL A 32 15.70 2.99 -3.84
N GLY A 33 15.98 4.11 -4.51
CA GLY A 33 14.93 5.07 -4.89
C GLY A 33 13.92 4.50 -5.89
N TYR A 34 14.38 3.65 -6.81
CA TYR A 34 13.52 2.93 -7.75
C TYR A 34 12.69 1.88 -7.04
N TYR A 35 13.31 1.11 -6.13
CA TYR A 35 12.62 0.12 -5.31
C TYR A 35 11.52 0.74 -4.43
N VAL A 36 11.84 1.84 -3.75
CA VAL A 36 10.87 2.61 -2.94
C VAL A 36 9.74 3.13 -3.81
N MET A 37 10.02 3.74 -4.97
CA MET A 37 8.95 4.22 -5.85
C MET A 37 8.08 3.08 -6.37
N GLY A 38 8.69 1.95 -6.73
CA GLY A 38 8.00 0.72 -7.12
C GLY A 38 6.98 0.25 -6.08
N SER A 39 7.36 0.26 -4.79
CA SER A 39 6.48 -0.14 -3.66
C SER A 39 5.24 0.73 -3.46
N THR A 40 5.16 1.86 -4.15
CA THR A 40 4.00 2.75 -4.14
C THR A 40 3.23 2.73 -5.45
N CYS A 41 3.86 2.30 -6.54
CA CYS A 41 3.35 2.56 -7.88
C CYS A 41 2.00 1.91 -8.22
N PRO A 42 1.59 0.75 -7.69
CA PRO A 42 0.25 0.24 -8.04
C PRO A 42 -0.90 1.20 -7.69
N ASP A 43 -0.68 2.11 -6.74
CA ASP A 43 -1.60 3.20 -6.38
C ASP A 43 -1.60 4.41 -7.32
N ILE A 44 -0.82 4.37 -8.41
CA ILE A 44 -0.82 5.35 -9.51
C ILE A 44 -2.21 5.64 -10.07
N ARG A 45 -3.14 4.71 -9.89
CA ARG A 45 -4.57 4.90 -10.18
C ARG A 45 -5.20 6.12 -9.50
N ALA A 46 -4.64 6.60 -8.39
CA ALA A 46 -5.08 7.85 -7.76
C ALA A 46 -4.91 9.07 -8.67
N VAL A 47 -3.97 9.03 -9.63
CA VAL A 47 -3.75 10.08 -10.63
C VAL A 47 -4.21 9.69 -12.04
N THR A 48 -4.20 8.40 -12.40
CA THR A 48 -4.61 7.93 -13.74
C THR A 48 -6.10 7.58 -13.85
N ARG A 49 -6.79 7.35 -12.72
CA ARG A 49 -8.17 6.85 -12.63
C ARG A 49 -8.39 5.46 -13.27
N GLN A 50 -7.33 4.70 -13.46
CA GLN A 50 -7.41 3.31 -13.93
C GLN A 50 -8.13 2.40 -12.93
N ARG A 51 -8.66 1.27 -13.42
CA ARG A 51 -9.24 0.24 -12.55
C ARG A 51 -8.14 -0.41 -11.72
N ARG A 52 -8.49 -0.86 -10.51
CA ARG A 52 -7.54 -1.55 -9.63
C ARG A 52 -6.87 -2.74 -10.31
N SER A 53 -7.63 -3.56 -11.02
CA SER A 53 -7.11 -4.76 -11.69
C SER A 53 -6.09 -4.47 -12.80
N GLU A 54 -6.04 -3.24 -13.32
CA GLU A 54 -5.03 -2.84 -14.31
C GLU A 54 -3.65 -2.58 -13.68
N SER A 55 -3.61 -2.20 -12.40
CA SER A 55 -2.35 -1.96 -11.67
C SER A 55 -2.06 -2.99 -10.56
N HIS A 56 -3.05 -3.78 -10.15
CA HIS A 56 -2.86 -4.82 -9.14
C HIS A 56 -2.91 -6.22 -9.73
N PHE A 57 -3.25 -6.35 -11.02
CA PHE A 57 -3.31 -7.61 -11.76
C PHE A 57 -4.23 -8.67 -11.14
N THR A 58 -5.15 -8.25 -10.27
CA THR A 58 -6.17 -9.08 -9.65
C THR A 58 -7.39 -8.22 -9.26
N GLU A 59 -8.54 -8.85 -9.16
CA GLU A 59 -9.76 -8.26 -8.56
C GLU A 59 -9.74 -8.46 -7.03
N LEU A 60 -10.71 -7.92 -6.29
CA LEU A 60 -10.72 -8.03 -4.81
C LEU A 60 -11.23 -9.37 -4.26
N ASP A 61 -11.55 -10.33 -5.13
CA ASP A 61 -12.09 -11.65 -4.82
C ASP A 61 -11.03 -12.78 -4.82
N PHE A 62 -9.74 -12.43 -4.79
CA PHE A 62 -8.66 -13.41 -4.61
C PHE A 62 -8.77 -14.16 -3.28
N GLU A 63 -8.30 -15.40 -3.22
CA GLU A 63 -8.35 -16.22 -2.00
C GLU A 63 -6.97 -16.43 -1.36
N ALA A 64 -5.90 -16.01 -2.05
CA ALA A 64 -4.53 -16.20 -1.58
C ALA A 64 -3.64 -14.99 -1.90
N VAL A 65 -2.64 -14.78 -1.02
CA VAL A 65 -1.54 -13.84 -1.24
C VAL A 65 -0.63 -14.34 -2.37
N GLY A 66 -0.17 -13.44 -3.23
CA GLY A 66 0.59 -13.72 -4.45
C GLY A 66 -0.26 -13.77 -5.72
N THR A 67 -1.58 -13.54 -5.64
CA THR A 67 -2.47 -13.63 -6.81
C THR A 67 -2.15 -12.56 -7.84
N GLY A 68 -1.92 -11.32 -7.40
CA GLY A 68 -1.55 -10.18 -8.23
C GLY A 68 -0.15 -10.32 -8.82
N VAL A 69 0.80 -10.89 -8.07
CA VAL A 69 2.13 -11.21 -8.61
C VAL A 69 2.02 -12.24 -9.73
N THR A 70 1.22 -13.29 -9.53
CA THR A 70 0.93 -14.30 -10.56
C THR A 70 0.25 -13.66 -11.78
N GLY A 71 -0.74 -12.79 -11.56
CA GLY A 71 -1.44 -12.07 -12.60
C GLY A 71 -0.52 -11.14 -13.42
N LEU A 72 0.40 -10.45 -12.75
CA LEU A 72 1.40 -9.57 -13.37
C LEU A 72 2.28 -10.34 -14.34
N PHE A 73 2.90 -11.44 -13.89
CA PHE A 73 3.78 -12.25 -14.73
C PHE A 73 3.01 -13.05 -15.80
N HIS A 74 1.75 -13.40 -15.57
CA HIS A 74 0.90 -13.96 -16.62
C HIS A 74 0.59 -12.93 -17.72
N ALA A 75 0.33 -11.67 -17.36
CA ALA A 75 0.07 -10.59 -18.32
C ALA A 75 1.33 -10.13 -19.05
N HIS A 76 2.49 -10.21 -18.38
CA HIS A 76 3.77 -9.72 -18.88
C HIS A 76 4.89 -10.77 -18.64
N PRO A 77 4.85 -11.91 -19.36
CA PRO A 77 5.77 -13.02 -19.13
C PRO A 77 7.24 -12.64 -19.40
N ASP A 78 7.48 -11.72 -20.34
CA ASP A 78 8.81 -11.21 -20.67
C ASP A 78 9.51 -10.53 -19.47
N LEU A 79 8.76 -10.15 -18.43
CA LEU A 79 9.34 -9.57 -17.22
C LEU A 79 10.08 -10.58 -16.35
N LEU A 80 9.82 -11.89 -16.51
CA LEU A 80 10.56 -12.97 -15.84
C LEU A 80 11.94 -13.18 -16.45
N GLU A 81 12.19 -12.71 -17.68
CA GLU A 81 13.51 -12.77 -18.31
C GLU A 81 14.41 -11.66 -17.75
N SER A 82 14.82 -11.83 -16.48
CA SER A 82 15.61 -10.85 -15.72
C SER A 82 16.93 -10.47 -16.40
N GLY A 83 17.47 -11.31 -17.29
CA GLY A 83 18.71 -11.05 -18.02
C GLY A 83 18.71 -9.80 -18.91
N GLY A 84 17.53 -9.28 -19.31
CA GLY A 84 17.40 -8.14 -20.22
C GLY A 84 17.11 -6.78 -19.57
N GLN A 85 16.77 -6.75 -18.27
CA GLN A 85 16.37 -5.51 -17.59
C GLN A 85 17.56 -4.81 -16.93
N ASP A 86 17.57 -3.48 -16.98
CA ASP A 86 18.55 -2.67 -16.27
C ASP A 86 18.26 -2.63 -14.76
N GLY A 87 19.26 -2.24 -13.97
CA GLY A 87 19.17 -2.21 -12.51
C GLY A 87 17.99 -1.36 -11.97
N PRO A 88 17.75 -0.14 -12.49
CA PRO A 88 16.60 0.68 -12.09
C PRO A 88 15.25 -0.01 -12.32
N THR A 89 15.02 -0.60 -13.50
CA THR A 89 13.76 -1.29 -13.80
C THR A 89 13.58 -2.51 -12.90
N LYS A 90 14.65 -3.27 -12.64
CA LYS A 90 14.60 -4.43 -11.74
C LYS A 90 14.23 -4.06 -10.33
N ALA A 91 14.92 -3.06 -9.77
CA ALA A 91 14.63 -2.58 -8.43
C ALA A 91 13.20 -2.05 -8.33
N PHE A 92 12.74 -1.30 -9.33
CA PHE A 92 11.37 -0.82 -9.39
C PHE A 92 10.35 -1.96 -9.40
N LEU A 93 10.55 -2.97 -10.24
CA LEU A 93 9.63 -4.11 -10.31
C LEU A 93 9.63 -4.91 -9.00
N ALA A 94 10.80 -5.15 -8.39
CA ALA A 94 10.89 -5.79 -7.07
C ALA A 94 10.10 -5.02 -6.01
N GLY A 95 10.19 -3.68 -6.01
CA GLY A 95 9.37 -2.82 -5.17
C GLY A 95 7.88 -2.99 -5.45
N TYR A 96 7.49 -3.00 -6.73
CA TYR A 96 6.11 -3.21 -7.17
C TYR A 96 5.52 -4.50 -6.62
N LEU A 97 6.28 -5.60 -6.63
CA LEU A 97 5.85 -6.89 -6.07
C LEU A 97 5.51 -6.77 -4.59
N THR A 98 6.30 -6.01 -3.81
CA THR A 98 6.01 -5.84 -2.37
C THR A 98 4.66 -5.19 -2.10
N HIS A 99 4.26 -4.24 -2.95
CA HIS A 99 2.97 -3.59 -2.84
C HIS A 99 1.83 -4.58 -3.04
N LEU A 100 1.90 -5.39 -4.11
CA LEU A 100 0.88 -6.39 -4.42
C LEU A 100 0.71 -7.38 -3.26
N ILE A 101 1.82 -7.89 -2.73
CA ILE A 101 1.81 -8.81 -1.59
C ILE A 101 1.21 -8.16 -0.34
N MET A 102 1.61 -6.92 -0.03
CA MET A 102 1.13 -6.22 1.17
C MET A 102 -0.38 -5.99 1.12
N ASP A 103 -0.89 -5.55 -0.03
CA ASP A 103 -2.32 -5.31 -0.24
C ASP A 103 -3.14 -6.57 -0.04
N GLU A 104 -2.69 -7.69 -0.62
CA GLU A 104 -3.38 -8.97 -0.51
C GLU A 104 -3.32 -9.53 0.91
N ALA A 105 -2.16 -9.45 1.56
CA ALA A 105 -2.00 -9.84 2.94
C ALA A 105 -2.89 -9.00 3.86
N TYR A 106 -2.96 -7.68 3.66
CA TYR A 106 -3.84 -6.82 4.45
C TYR A 106 -5.31 -7.19 4.23
N VAL A 107 -5.72 -7.47 2.99
CA VAL A 107 -7.11 -7.86 2.71
C VAL A 107 -7.50 -9.16 3.42
N ILE A 108 -6.63 -10.17 3.34
CA ILE A 108 -6.89 -11.50 3.89
C ILE A 108 -6.83 -11.48 5.43
N GLU A 109 -5.79 -10.86 5.99
CA GLU A 109 -5.50 -10.95 7.43
C GLU A 109 -6.21 -9.86 8.24
N ILE A 110 -6.50 -8.70 7.66
CA ILE A 110 -7.06 -7.54 8.38
C ILE A 110 -8.44 -7.15 7.85
N TYR A 111 -8.56 -6.81 6.56
CA TYR A 111 -9.81 -6.22 6.07
C TYR A 111 -10.98 -7.20 6.18
N ARG A 112 -10.85 -8.40 5.60
CA ARG A 112 -11.95 -9.37 5.56
C ARG A 112 -12.41 -9.81 6.96
N PRO A 113 -11.52 -10.20 7.90
CA PRO A 113 -11.94 -10.71 9.20
C PRO A 113 -12.54 -9.63 10.11
N TYR A 114 -12.09 -8.36 10.00
CA TYR A 114 -12.45 -7.34 11.00
C TYR A 114 -13.35 -6.23 10.46
N PHE A 115 -13.21 -5.83 9.20
CA PHE A 115 -13.97 -4.71 8.61
C PHE A 115 -14.93 -5.16 7.49
N GLY A 116 -14.67 -6.31 6.89
CA GLY A 116 -15.52 -6.99 5.91
C GLY A 116 -16.62 -7.83 6.54
N ASP A 117 -16.40 -8.35 7.75
CA ASP A 117 -17.37 -9.13 8.51
C ASP A 117 -18.34 -8.22 9.29
N ARG A 118 -19.63 -8.30 8.96
CA ARG A 118 -20.70 -7.51 9.58
C ARG A 118 -21.07 -7.99 10.99
N SER A 119 -20.58 -9.16 11.41
CA SER A 119 -20.71 -9.61 12.80
C SER A 119 -19.70 -8.93 13.73
N VAL A 120 -18.61 -8.36 13.19
CA VAL A 120 -17.59 -7.62 13.95
C VAL A 120 -17.94 -6.13 14.00
N VAL A 121 -18.17 -5.52 12.83
CA VAL A 121 -18.67 -4.14 12.73
C VAL A 121 -19.89 -4.08 11.83
N GLU A 122 -21.05 -3.92 12.44
CA GLU A 122 -22.36 -3.98 11.77
C GLU A 122 -22.51 -2.88 10.72
N ASP A 123 -22.27 -1.61 11.09
CA ASP A 123 -22.40 -0.48 10.17
C ASP A 123 -21.25 -0.45 9.15
N PRO A 124 -21.53 -0.56 7.84
CA PRO A 124 -20.51 -0.53 6.82
C PRO A 124 -19.72 0.78 6.78
N ILE A 125 -20.34 1.92 7.08
CA ILE A 125 -19.64 3.22 7.06
C ILE A 125 -18.63 3.29 8.21
N ALA A 126 -19.04 2.92 9.43
CA ALA A 126 -18.16 2.81 10.58
C ALA A 126 -17.01 1.81 10.32
N ALA A 127 -17.30 0.61 9.81
CA ALA A 127 -16.27 -0.40 9.53
C ALA A 127 -15.18 0.14 8.59
N ASN A 128 -15.60 0.84 7.54
CA ASN A 128 -14.72 1.45 6.57
C ASN A 128 -13.94 2.66 7.11
N MET A 129 -14.56 3.47 7.97
CA MET A 129 -13.87 4.56 8.66
C MET A 129 -12.79 4.00 9.60
N LEU A 130 -13.10 2.95 10.36
CA LEU A 130 -12.18 2.30 11.29
C LEU A 130 -11.01 1.62 10.55
N ASP A 131 -11.26 1.00 9.39
CA ASP A 131 -10.21 0.51 8.49
C ASP A 131 -9.24 1.65 8.09
N ARG A 132 -9.76 2.84 7.75
CA ARG A 132 -8.90 4.00 7.45
C ARG A 132 -8.16 4.52 8.67
N ALA A 133 -8.80 4.52 9.83
CA ALA A 133 -8.16 4.90 11.07
C ALA A 133 -6.99 3.96 11.40
N LEU A 134 -7.14 2.65 11.18
CA LEU A 134 -6.06 1.67 11.36
C LEU A 134 -4.90 1.96 10.41
N GLN A 135 -5.17 2.16 9.12
CA GLN A 135 -4.12 2.47 8.14
C GLN A 135 -3.37 3.77 8.48
N ILE A 136 -4.08 4.82 8.94
CA ILE A 136 -3.45 6.06 9.40
C ILE A 136 -2.64 5.83 10.68
N HIS A 137 -3.12 4.99 11.60
CA HIS A 137 -2.39 4.64 12.81
C HIS A 137 -1.07 3.92 12.46
N LEU A 138 -1.09 2.97 11.54
CA LEU A 138 0.11 2.28 11.04
C LEU A 138 1.09 3.26 10.38
N ASP A 139 0.59 4.19 9.57
CA ASP A 139 1.43 5.23 8.94
C ASP A 139 2.14 6.11 9.97
N LYS A 140 1.47 6.43 11.09
CA LYS A 140 1.99 7.35 12.09
C LYS A 140 3.38 6.93 12.57
N ASP A 141 3.57 5.64 12.78
CA ASP A 141 4.78 5.10 13.40
C ASP A 141 5.96 5.07 12.44
N VAL A 142 5.70 5.15 11.13
CA VAL A 142 6.73 5.09 10.07
C VAL A 142 6.82 6.38 9.26
N TRP A 143 6.02 7.38 9.58
CA TRP A 143 5.90 8.60 8.77
C TRP A 143 7.23 9.34 8.64
N GLU A 144 7.91 9.55 9.76
CA GLU A 144 9.15 10.33 9.79
C GLU A 144 10.29 9.62 9.07
N SER A 145 10.47 8.32 9.30
CA SER A 145 11.49 7.52 8.61
C SER A 145 11.24 7.49 7.10
N THR A 146 9.99 7.25 6.67
CA THR A 146 9.64 7.28 5.24
C THR A 146 9.85 8.65 4.62
N GLN A 147 9.52 9.75 5.32
CA GLN A 147 9.79 11.09 4.83
C GLN A 147 11.30 11.34 4.63
N GLN A 148 12.14 10.87 5.55
CA GLN A 148 13.60 10.99 5.43
C GLN A 148 14.14 10.21 4.23
N VAL A 149 13.66 8.98 4.02
CA VAL A 149 14.05 8.15 2.87
C VAL A 149 13.68 8.85 1.56
N LEU A 150 12.44 9.31 1.43
CA LEU A 150 11.98 9.96 0.20
C LEU A 150 12.78 11.23 -0.10
N ARG A 151 13.12 12.04 0.91
CA ARG A 151 13.93 13.26 0.70
C ARG A 151 15.37 12.97 0.23
N GLY A 152 15.90 11.79 0.52
CA GLY A 152 17.27 11.40 0.19
C GLY A 152 17.40 10.55 -1.06
N MET A 153 16.29 10.08 -1.65
CA MET A 153 16.36 9.14 -2.76
C MET A 153 16.53 9.86 -4.11
N GLU A 154 17.28 9.22 -5.01
CA GLU A 154 17.31 9.58 -6.42
C GLU A 154 16.32 8.68 -7.18
N PHE A 155 15.47 9.29 -7.99
CA PHE A 155 14.54 8.60 -8.86
C PHE A 155 14.40 9.37 -10.17
N SER A 156 14.26 8.63 -11.28
CA SER A 156 13.95 9.21 -12.58
C SER A 156 12.93 8.32 -13.30
N PRO A 157 11.72 8.83 -13.59
CA PRO A 157 10.69 8.06 -14.31
C PRO A 157 11.19 7.47 -15.64
N ALA A 158 12.09 8.18 -16.34
CA ALA A 158 12.61 7.78 -17.64
C ALA A 158 13.56 6.56 -17.59
N ALA A 159 14.07 6.20 -16.42
CA ALA A 159 14.92 5.03 -16.22
C ALA A 159 14.12 3.75 -15.90
N VAL A 160 12.79 3.84 -15.78
CA VAL A 160 11.92 2.68 -15.58
C VAL A 160 11.30 2.28 -16.91
N ASN A 161 11.55 1.04 -17.34
CA ASN A 161 11.02 0.50 -18.58
C ASN A 161 10.09 -0.69 -18.33
N LEU A 162 8.81 -0.41 -18.07
CA LEU A 162 7.77 -1.43 -17.89
C LEU A 162 6.65 -1.25 -18.91
N PRO A 163 6.21 -2.31 -19.60
CA PRO A 163 5.30 -2.21 -20.75
C PRO A 163 3.89 -1.74 -20.39
N PHE A 164 3.52 -1.79 -19.11
CA PHE A 164 2.22 -1.37 -18.60
C PHE A 164 2.25 0.01 -17.91
N LEU A 165 3.41 0.68 -17.85
CA LEU A 165 3.54 2.01 -17.24
C LEU A 165 3.94 3.06 -18.27
N GLU A 166 3.13 4.09 -18.38
CA GLU A 166 3.47 5.26 -19.20
C GLU A 166 4.35 6.24 -18.42
N LEU A 167 5.39 6.76 -19.08
CA LEU A 167 6.33 7.73 -18.52
C LEU A 167 5.64 8.94 -17.89
N GLU A 168 4.65 9.52 -18.58
CA GLU A 168 3.92 10.69 -18.08
C GLU A 168 3.11 10.38 -16.82
N SER A 169 2.53 9.19 -16.75
CA SER A 169 1.80 8.73 -15.57
C SER A 169 2.74 8.54 -14.38
N LEU A 170 3.91 7.95 -14.61
CA LEU A 170 4.92 7.72 -13.56
C LEU A 170 5.50 9.03 -13.05
N ALA A 171 5.74 10.02 -13.91
CA ALA A 171 6.17 11.35 -13.51
C ALA A 171 5.11 12.07 -12.64
N LYS A 172 3.83 11.99 -13.02
CA LYS A 172 2.73 12.52 -12.20
C LYS A 172 2.63 11.82 -10.84
N TRP A 173 2.88 10.51 -10.82
CA TRP A 173 2.88 9.72 -9.60
C TRP A 173 4.00 10.13 -8.66
N GLU A 174 5.24 10.23 -9.15
CA GLU A 174 6.39 10.71 -8.41
C GLU A 174 6.08 12.04 -7.70
N GLU A 175 5.63 13.04 -8.45
CA GLU A 175 5.27 14.34 -7.86
C GLU A 175 4.17 14.22 -6.79
N TRP A 176 3.23 13.30 -6.97
CA TRP A 176 2.16 13.06 -6.01
C TRP A 176 2.69 12.45 -4.71
N VAL A 177 3.59 11.45 -4.80
CA VAL A 177 4.24 10.81 -3.64
C VAL A 177 5.02 11.83 -2.83
N PHE A 178 5.88 12.63 -3.47
CA PHE A 178 6.66 13.68 -2.79
C PHE A 178 5.76 14.71 -2.11
N ARG A 179 4.71 15.18 -2.79
CA ARG A 179 3.74 16.13 -2.20
C ARG A 179 2.95 15.54 -1.04
N LEU A 180 2.70 14.22 -1.02
CA LEU A 180 1.96 13.59 0.08
C LEU A 180 2.80 13.63 1.36
N VAL A 181 4.07 13.22 1.29
CA VAL A 181 4.91 13.09 2.49
C VAL A 181 5.40 14.42 3.04
N ASP A 182 5.50 15.46 2.21
CA ASP A 182 5.90 16.80 2.67
C ASP A 182 4.82 17.53 3.48
N ARG A 183 3.54 17.10 3.40
CA ARG A 183 2.44 17.72 4.17
C ARG A 183 2.50 17.44 5.67
N GLY A 184 3.33 16.50 6.11
CA GLY A 184 3.39 16.04 7.50
C GLY A 184 2.23 15.11 7.88
N PHE A 185 2.41 14.42 9.01
CA PHE A 185 1.41 13.49 9.53
C PHE A 185 0.25 14.24 10.20
N THR A 186 -0.99 13.81 9.96
CA THR A 186 -2.16 14.24 10.72
C THR A 186 -3.32 13.25 10.59
N PHE A 187 -4.03 13.05 11.70
CA PHE A 187 -5.28 12.28 11.71
C PHE A 187 -6.43 12.99 10.99
N GLU A 188 -6.35 14.30 10.71
CA GLU A 188 -7.35 15.03 9.91
C GLU A 188 -7.49 14.47 8.47
N ARG A 189 -6.50 13.70 8.01
CA ARG A 189 -6.59 12.95 6.75
C ARG A 189 -7.76 11.96 6.76
N LEU A 190 -8.15 11.44 7.93
CA LEU A 190 -9.28 10.53 8.10
C LEU A 190 -10.57 11.12 7.55
N ARG A 191 -10.87 12.39 7.85
CA ARG A 191 -12.06 13.09 7.35
C ARG A 191 -12.15 13.04 5.83
N ASN A 192 -11.06 13.37 5.15
CA ASN A 192 -11.00 13.37 3.69
C ASN A 192 -11.05 11.95 3.10
N MET A 193 -10.55 10.95 3.82
CA MET A 193 -10.65 9.55 3.41
C MET A 193 -12.09 9.05 3.55
N THR A 194 -12.72 9.24 4.69
CA THR A 194 -14.11 8.81 4.96
C THR A 194 -15.11 9.48 4.04
N ARG A 195 -15.02 10.81 3.83
CA ARG A 195 -15.92 11.54 2.91
C ARG A 195 -15.91 10.99 1.49
N ARG A 196 -14.75 10.53 1.00
CA ARG A 196 -14.63 9.92 -0.34
C ARG A 196 -15.35 8.56 -0.43
N MET A 197 -15.60 7.89 0.69
CA MET A 197 -16.24 6.58 0.74
C MET A 197 -17.76 6.68 0.71
N VAL A 198 -18.32 7.71 1.34
CA VAL A 198 -19.77 7.99 1.34
C VAL A 198 -20.26 8.60 0.02
N GLY A 199 -19.36 9.20 -0.78
CA GLY A 199 -19.72 9.76 -2.09
C GLY A 199 -20.79 10.86 -1.99
N GLU A 200 -21.86 10.75 -2.78
CA GLU A 200 -23.07 11.60 -2.70
C GLU A 200 -24.09 11.13 -1.65
N GLY A 201 -23.76 10.12 -0.83
CA GLY A 201 -24.58 9.65 0.29
C GLY A 201 -24.66 10.68 1.44
N ASP A 202 -25.07 10.26 2.63
CA ASP A 202 -25.21 11.15 3.79
C ASP A 202 -23.84 11.53 4.38
N PRO A 203 -23.30 12.74 4.10
CA PRO A 203 -21.99 13.14 4.57
C PRO A 203 -22.01 13.50 6.06
N GLN A 204 -23.18 13.81 6.63
CA GLN A 204 -23.32 14.23 8.03
C GLN A 204 -23.08 13.05 8.97
N SER A 205 -23.57 11.86 8.62
CA SER A 205 -23.29 10.63 9.37
C SER A 205 -21.79 10.29 9.41
N ALA A 206 -21.11 10.43 8.26
CA ALA A 206 -19.68 10.20 8.17
C ALA A 206 -18.83 11.24 8.91
N ASP A 207 -19.24 12.52 8.87
CA ASP A 207 -18.56 13.58 9.60
C ASP A 207 -18.67 13.38 11.13
N GLY A 208 -19.84 13.00 11.64
CA GLY A 208 -20.03 12.71 13.06
C GLY A 208 -19.15 11.57 13.57
N LEU A 209 -19.09 10.45 12.84
CA LEU A 209 -18.21 9.32 13.18
C LEU A 209 -16.72 9.71 13.24
N VAL A 210 -16.29 10.57 12.32
CA VAL A 210 -14.91 11.05 12.30
C VAL A 210 -14.66 12.04 13.42
N ASP A 211 -15.59 12.96 13.70
CA ASP A 211 -15.47 13.92 14.79
C ASP A 211 -15.34 13.21 16.14
N ASP A 212 -16.17 12.19 16.39
CA ASP A 212 -16.10 11.35 17.59
C ASP A 212 -14.75 10.63 17.70
N PHE A 213 -14.21 10.12 16.58
CA PHE A 213 -12.90 9.48 16.58
C PHE A 213 -11.79 10.49 16.93
N LEU A 214 -11.82 11.69 16.32
CA LEU A 214 -10.78 12.71 16.46
C LEU A 214 -10.83 13.45 17.81
N GLN A 215 -11.97 13.44 18.51
CA GLN A 215 -12.13 14.10 19.80
C GLN A 215 -11.20 13.55 20.88
N ASP A 216 -10.94 12.24 20.87
CA ASP A 216 -10.01 11.56 21.78
C ASP A 216 -9.26 10.45 21.05
N ILE A 217 -8.22 10.83 20.31
CA ILE A 217 -7.43 9.90 19.48
C ILE A 217 -6.86 8.73 20.31
N PRO A 218 -6.21 8.94 21.49
CA PRO A 218 -5.73 7.82 22.30
C PRO A 218 -6.80 6.80 22.62
N ALA A 219 -7.95 7.23 23.16
CA ALA A 219 -9.03 6.31 23.50
C ALA A 219 -9.67 5.66 22.25
N SER A 220 -9.77 6.39 21.14
CA SER A 220 -10.26 5.87 19.86
C SER A 220 -9.34 4.79 19.27
N VAL A 221 -8.02 4.96 19.40
CA VAL A 221 -7.04 3.95 18.99
C VAL A 221 -7.10 2.72 19.90
N GLU A 222 -7.29 2.89 21.21
CA GLU A 222 -7.49 1.74 22.12
C GLU A 222 -8.73 0.92 21.72
N ARG A 223 -9.87 1.58 21.46
CA ARG A 223 -11.08 0.90 20.96
C ARG A 223 -10.86 0.20 19.63
N LEU A 224 -10.03 0.77 18.76
CA LEU A 224 -9.67 0.13 17.49
C LEU A 224 -8.84 -1.15 17.70
N ARG A 225 -7.98 -1.19 18.73
CA ARG A 225 -7.21 -2.39 19.12
C ARG A 225 -8.08 -3.48 19.73
N ASP A 226 -9.19 -3.12 20.38
CA ASP A 226 -10.18 -4.10 20.83
C ASP A 226 -10.85 -4.81 19.65
N ILE A 227 -10.93 -4.16 18.48
CA ILE A 227 -11.46 -4.74 17.24
C ILE A 227 -10.37 -5.52 16.51
N VAL A 228 -9.19 -4.91 16.33
CA VAL A 228 -8.05 -5.52 15.62
C VAL A 228 -6.88 -5.67 16.61
N PRO A 229 -6.70 -6.87 17.20
CA PRO A 229 -5.64 -7.09 18.18
C PRO A 229 -4.24 -6.91 17.59
N ASP A 230 -3.27 -6.57 18.44
CA ASP A 230 -1.86 -6.39 18.05
C ASP A 230 -1.27 -7.70 17.46
N GLU A 231 -1.77 -8.87 17.88
CA GLU A 231 -1.40 -10.16 17.31
C GLU A 231 -1.83 -10.30 15.84
N ALA A 232 -3.00 -9.76 15.48
CA ALA A 232 -3.49 -9.78 14.10
C ALA A 232 -2.63 -8.89 13.19
N ILE A 233 -2.26 -7.70 13.68
CA ILE A 233 -1.34 -6.79 12.99
C ILE A 233 0.03 -7.45 12.81
N SER A 234 0.51 -8.15 13.83
CA SER A 234 1.79 -8.89 13.78
C SER A 234 1.75 -10.05 12.79
N CYS A 235 0.64 -10.81 12.76
CA CYS A 235 0.40 -11.89 11.79
C CYS A 235 0.42 -11.34 10.36
N PHE A 236 -0.36 -10.29 10.10
CA PHE A 236 -0.38 -9.58 8.82
C PHE A 236 1.03 -9.18 8.35
N LYS A 237 1.81 -8.51 9.21
CA LYS A 237 3.16 -8.08 8.86
C LYS A 237 4.09 -9.26 8.57
N SER A 238 3.95 -10.36 9.31
CA SER A 238 4.73 -11.58 9.05
C SER A 238 4.39 -12.21 7.70
N VAL A 239 3.09 -12.39 7.41
CA VAL A 239 2.61 -12.96 6.14
C VAL A 239 3.06 -12.09 4.97
N ALA A 240 2.90 -10.77 5.07
CA ALA A 240 3.35 -9.84 4.06
C ALA A 240 4.88 -9.93 3.85
N MET A 241 5.66 -9.94 4.93
CA MET A 241 7.12 -9.99 4.86
C MET A 241 7.63 -11.28 4.19
N ASP A 242 7.10 -12.44 4.58
CA ASP A 242 7.54 -13.72 4.01
C ASP A 242 7.14 -13.82 2.53
N GLY A 243 5.95 -13.33 2.15
CA GLY A 243 5.54 -13.23 0.76
C GLY A 243 6.42 -12.29 -0.06
N MET A 244 6.77 -11.11 0.48
CA MET A 244 7.62 -10.13 -0.19
C MET A 244 9.00 -10.70 -0.49
N VAL A 245 9.64 -11.28 0.53
CA VAL A 245 10.98 -11.89 0.41
C VAL A 245 10.94 -13.01 -0.62
N SER A 246 9.97 -13.92 -0.54
CA SER A 246 9.84 -15.03 -1.49
C SER A 246 9.65 -14.54 -2.92
N SER A 247 8.76 -13.57 -3.16
CA SER A 247 8.49 -13.05 -4.50
C SER A 247 9.69 -12.29 -5.10
N ILE A 248 10.42 -11.53 -4.28
CA ILE A 248 11.61 -10.81 -4.75
C ILE A 248 12.76 -11.79 -5.03
N ASP A 249 12.96 -12.81 -4.20
CA ASP A 249 13.97 -13.82 -4.43
C ASP A 249 13.71 -14.62 -5.70
N GLU A 250 12.46 -15.04 -5.93
CA GLU A 250 12.08 -15.74 -7.16
C GLU A 250 12.30 -14.87 -8.40
N TYR A 251 11.92 -13.59 -8.35
CA TYR A 251 12.04 -12.67 -9.48
C TYR A 251 13.50 -12.34 -9.85
N LEU A 252 14.39 -12.25 -8.87
CA LEU A 252 15.79 -11.83 -9.07
C LEU A 252 16.80 -12.99 -9.03
N SER A 253 16.33 -14.23 -8.96
CA SER A 253 17.14 -15.45 -9.16
C SER A 253 17.58 -15.61 -10.62
#